data_AF-A0A8H7ULS3-F1
#
_entry.id   AF-A0A8H7ULS3-F1
#
_cell.length_a   1.000
_cell.length_b   1.000
_cell.length_c   1.000
_cell.angle_alpha   90.00
_cell.angle_beta   90.00
_cell.angle_gamma   90.00
#
_symmetry.space_group_name_H-M   'P 1'
#
loop_
_entity.id
_entity.type
_entity.pdbx_description
1 polymer ?
#
loop_
_entity_poly.entity_id
_entity_poly.type
_entity_poly.pdbx_seq_one_letter_code
_entity_poly.pdbx_strand_id
1 'polypeptide(L)'
;MDMPAKADKMPDTPGGFKRLMMAKEYAEKKALEKKNKKDQAAQEKPKAPQIRPGERMKAFNQRVETEMRGDFLKTVRESKPVTDRKRKYRDNKRDREKAKKQRKLDNRTDDWGSLQDEVKFGEVANAPPNLSAIPKARGAAKKALVEKSNEAMKSLKKDGYQSEEDENMKQLKASHKRKLDNLSLASRKALDNERERAIKLYRMKKAQKMKDSGLTPIH
;
A
#
# COMPACT_ATOMS: atom_id res chain seq x y z
N MET A 1 -31.47 35.96 -0.71
CA MET A 1 -32.19 34.94 -1.51
C MET A 1 -31.78 33.59 -0.97
N ASP A 2 -32.43 33.15 0.11
CA ASP A 2 -32.17 31.85 0.75
C ASP A 2 -32.77 30.73 -0.09
N MET A 3 -31.96 29.71 -0.42
CA MET A 3 -32.48 28.48 -1.01
C MET A 3 -33.03 27.56 0.08
N PRO A 4 -34.25 27.02 -0.05
CA PRO A 4 -34.73 26.02 0.89
C PRO A 4 -34.00 24.69 0.70
N ALA A 5 -33.49 24.14 1.80
CA ALA A 5 -32.99 22.78 1.87
C ALA A 5 -34.13 21.79 1.58
N LYS A 6 -34.08 21.12 0.43
CA LYS A 6 -34.99 20.03 0.10
C LYS A 6 -34.69 18.85 1.04
N ALA A 7 -35.52 18.68 2.04
CA ALA A 7 -35.57 17.44 2.83
C ALA A 7 -36.19 16.35 1.94
N ASP A 8 -35.34 15.58 1.24
CA ASP A 8 -35.76 14.39 0.51
C ASP A 8 -36.15 13.28 1.50
N LYS A 9 -37.37 13.36 2.05
CA LYS A 9 -38.05 12.24 2.69
C LYS A 9 -38.49 11.26 1.60
N MET A 10 -37.56 10.44 1.11
CA MET A 10 -37.91 9.26 0.32
C MET A 10 -38.62 8.24 1.23
N PRO A 11 -39.72 7.62 0.79
CA PRO A 11 -40.48 6.67 1.60
C PRO A 11 -39.66 5.44 1.95
N ASP A 12 -40.05 4.84 3.07
CA ASP A 12 -39.53 3.66 3.78
C ASP A 12 -39.02 2.55 2.85
N THR A 13 -37.80 2.73 2.32
CA THR A 13 -37.15 1.79 1.41
C THR A 13 -36.03 1.10 2.18
N PRO A 14 -36.01 -0.24 2.26
CA PRO A 14 -34.98 -0.98 2.97
C PRO A 14 -33.58 -0.54 2.51
N GLY A 15 -32.65 -0.37 3.46
CA GLY A 15 -31.34 0.22 3.17
C GLY A 15 -30.56 -0.50 2.05
N GLY A 16 -30.75 -1.81 1.90
CA GLY A 16 -30.18 -2.59 0.78
C GLY A 16 -30.74 -2.18 -0.58
N PHE A 17 -32.06 -1.94 -0.67
CA PHE A 17 -32.72 -1.47 -1.88
C PHE A 17 -32.29 -0.04 -2.25
N LYS A 18 -32.17 0.85 -1.26
CA LYS A 18 -31.66 2.22 -1.46
C LYS A 18 -30.25 2.23 -2.06
N ARG A 19 -29.36 1.35 -1.57
CA ARG A 19 -27.99 1.20 -2.14
C ARG A 19 -28.03 0.72 -3.59
N LEU A 20 -28.93 -0.20 -3.92
CA LEU A 20 -29.07 -0.75 -5.26
C LEU A 20 -29.61 0.29 -6.25
N MET A 21 -30.60 1.09 -5.84
CA MET A 21 -31.13 2.21 -6.63
C MET A 21 -30.06 3.28 -6.88
N MET A 22 -29.34 3.70 -5.84
CA MET A 22 -28.22 4.65 -5.98
C MET A 22 -27.12 4.13 -6.91
N ALA A 23 -26.79 2.83 -6.83
CA ALA A 23 -25.81 2.22 -7.72
C ALA A 23 -26.28 2.21 -9.19
N LYS A 24 -27.58 1.96 -9.42
CA LYS A 24 -28.19 1.99 -10.74
C LYS A 24 -28.21 3.40 -11.32
N GLU A 25 -28.66 4.39 -10.54
CA GLU A 25 -28.64 5.80 -10.94
C GLU A 25 -27.22 6.29 -11.26
N TYR A 26 -26.23 5.89 -10.47
CA TYR A 26 -24.83 6.25 -10.73
C TYR A 26 -24.30 5.60 -12.02
N ALA A 27 -24.68 4.34 -12.28
CA ALA A 27 -24.33 3.66 -13.52
C ALA A 27 -24.97 4.33 -14.75
N GLU A 28 -26.23 4.75 -14.64
CA GLU A 28 -26.97 5.47 -15.69
C GLU A 28 -26.37 6.84 -15.96
N LYS A 29 -26.07 7.63 -14.92
CA LYS A 29 -25.36 8.92 -15.04
C LYS A 29 -24.02 8.76 -15.74
N LYS A 30 -23.23 7.76 -15.36
CA LYS A 30 -21.93 7.47 -15.97
C LYS A 30 -22.06 7.00 -17.43
N ALA A 31 -23.13 6.29 -17.78
CA ALA A 31 -23.41 5.91 -19.16
C ALA A 31 -23.80 7.12 -20.02
N LEU A 32 -24.62 8.03 -19.47
CA LEU A 32 -25.01 9.28 -20.12
C LEU A 32 -23.81 10.21 -20.32
N GLU A 33 -22.95 10.39 -19.31
CA GLU A 33 -21.70 11.17 -19.46
C GLU A 33 -20.78 10.62 -20.55
N LYS A 34 -20.69 9.29 -20.67
CA LYS A 34 -19.88 8.66 -21.74
C LYS A 34 -20.49 8.87 -23.12
N LYS A 35 -21.81 8.84 -23.26
CA LYS A 35 -22.49 9.15 -24.52
C LYS A 35 -22.27 10.63 -24.88
N ASN A 36 -22.54 11.55 -23.95
CA ASN A 36 -22.33 12.98 -24.17
C ASN A 36 -20.87 13.32 -24.52
N LYS A 37 -19.88 12.67 -23.89
CA LYS A 37 -18.46 12.84 -24.25
C LYS A 37 -18.13 12.30 -25.64
N LYS A 38 -18.75 11.19 -26.06
CA LYS A 38 -18.59 10.66 -27.42
C LYS A 38 -19.25 11.57 -28.45
N ASP A 39 -20.41 12.11 -28.13
CA ASP A 39 -21.15 13.00 -29.03
C ASP A 39 -20.43 14.36 -29.16
N GLN A 40 -19.87 14.89 -28.08
CA GLN A 40 -18.97 16.06 -28.12
C GLN A 40 -17.68 15.78 -28.92
N ALA A 41 -17.04 14.62 -28.70
CA ALA A 41 -15.84 14.23 -29.46
C ALA A 41 -16.13 13.93 -30.95
N ALA A 42 -17.36 13.55 -31.30
CA ALA A 42 -17.77 13.33 -32.69
C ALA A 42 -18.11 14.64 -33.42
N GLN A 43 -18.55 15.67 -32.70
CA GLN A 43 -18.80 17.00 -33.24
C GLN A 43 -17.50 17.78 -33.48
N GLU A 44 -16.46 17.54 -32.67
CA GLU A 44 -15.11 18.04 -32.91
C GLU A 44 -14.33 17.09 -33.84
N LYS A 45 -14.72 17.01 -35.11
CA LYS A 45 -13.80 16.45 -36.12
C LYS A 45 -12.52 17.29 -36.09
N PRO A 46 -11.33 16.70 -35.90
CA PRO A 46 -10.09 17.47 -35.86
C PRO A 46 -9.95 18.20 -37.19
N LYS A 47 -10.01 19.52 -37.15
CA LYS A 47 -9.78 20.35 -38.34
C LYS A 47 -8.38 20.02 -38.84
N ALA A 48 -8.25 19.73 -40.14
CA ALA A 48 -6.95 19.49 -40.73
C ALA A 48 -6.02 20.68 -40.41
N PRO A 49 -4.77 20.44 -40.02
CA PRO A 49 -3.88 21.52 -39.61
C PRO A 49 -3.66 22.48 -40.77
N GLN A 50 -4.02 23.74 -40.57
CA GLN A 50 -3.81 24.82 -41.53
C GLN A 50 -2.61 25.67 -41.12
N ILE A 51 -1.92 26.24 -42.12
CA ILE A 51 -0.81 27.17 -41.92
C ILE A 51 -1.38 28.48 -41.36
N ARG A 52 -0.82 28.97 -40.26
CA ARG A 52 -1.25 30.25 -39.67
C ARG A 52 -0.71 31.43 -40.48
N PRO A 53 -1.42 32.57 -40.57
CA PRO A 53 -0.89 33.77 -41.22
C PRO A 53 0.46 34.17 -40.61
N GLY A 54 1.49 34.34 -41.45
CA GLY A 54 2.85 34.70 -41.00
C GLY A 54 3.72 33.54 -40.50
N GLU A 55 3.21 32.30 -40.47
CA GLU A 55 3.98 31.12 -40.08
C GLU A 55 4.88 30.65 -41.23
N ARG A 56 6.17 30.40 -40.96
CA ARG A 56 7.09 29.76 -41.91
C ARG A 56 6.77 28.26 -42.01
N MET A 57 6.97 27.66 -43.19
CA MET A 57 6.71 26.22 -43.43
C MET A 57 7.38 25.29 -42.41
N LYS A 58 8.62 25.61 -42.00
CA LYS A 58 9.34 24.83 -40.98
C LYS A 58 8.64 24.85 -39.61
N ALA A 59 8.10 26.00 -39.21
CA ALA A 59 7.39 26.15 -37.93
C ALA A 59 6.04 25.40 -37.97
N PHE A 60 5.35 25.47 -39.11
CA PHE A 60 4.14 24.68 -39.36
C PHE A 60 4.38 23.19 -39.18
N ASN A 61 5.42 22.63 -39.84
CA ASN A 61 5.75 21.21 -39.72
C ASN A 61 6.05 20.79 -38.27
N GLN A 62 6.85 21.58 -37.53
CA GLN A 62 7.15 21.29 -36.12
C GLN A 62 5.91 21.31 -35.23
N ARG A 63 4.99 22.26 -35.47
CA ARG A 63 3.73 22.34 -34.73
C ARG A 63 2.84 21.13 -35.02
N VAL A 64 2.67 20.77 -36.29
CA VAL A 64 1.89 19.60 -36.71
C VAL A 64 2.47 18.31 -36.12
N GLU A 65 3.79 18.12 -36.20
CA GLU A 65 4.46 16.97 -35.59
C GLU A 65 4.21 16.90 -34.08
N THR A 66 4.26 18.03 -33.39
CA THR A 66 4.06 18.09 -31.93
C THR A 66 2.61 17.80 -31.54
N GLU A 67 1.65 18.39 -32.25
CA GLU A 67 0.20 18.15 -32.06
C GLU A 67 -0.13 16.67 -32.32
N MET A 68 0.38 16.09 -33.40
CA MET A 68 0.10 14.70 -33.80
C MET A 68 0.90 13.65 -33.02
N ARG A 69 1.95 14.04 -32.29
CA ARG A 69 2.85 13.10 -31.58
C ARG A 69 2.11 12.23 -30.58
N GLY A 70 1.16 12.81 -29.84
CA GLY A 70 0.37 12.09 -28.83
C GLY A 70 -0.47 10.98 -29.45
N ASP A 71 -1.19 11.31 -30.51
CA ASP A 71 -2.04 10.37 -31.25
C ASP A 71 -1.20 9.30 -31.95
N PHE A 72 -0.09 9.67 -32.56
CA PHE A 72 0.85 8.70 -33.14
C PHE A 72 1.39 7.71 -32.10
N LEU A 73 1.82 8.19 -30.93
CA LEU A 73 2.29 7.29 -29.87
C LEU A 73 1.17 6.38 -29.34
N LYS A 74 -0.07 6.88 -29.30
CA LYS A 74 -1.24 6.11 -28.91
C LYS A 74 -1.56 5.02 -29.93
N THR A 75 -1.60 5.33 -31.21
CA THR A 75 -1.84 4.34 -32.28
C THR A 75 -0.72 3.30 -32.34
N VAL A 76 0.55 3.69 -32.20
CA VAL A 76 1.69 2.76 -32.12
C VAL A 76 1.59 1.84 -30.90
N ARG A 77 1.00 2.30 -29.80
CA ARG A 77 0.80 1.48 -28.60
C ARG A 77 -0.39 0.53 -28.73
N GLU A 78 -1.43 0.95 -29.44
CA GLU A 78 -2.65 0.16 -29.69
C GLU A 78 -2.45 -0.87 -30.81
N SER A 79 -1.65 -0.54 -31.83
CA SER A 79 -1.36 -1.44 -32.95
C SER A 79 -0.45 -2.60 -32.59
N LYS A 80 0.39 -2.45 -31.54
CA LYS A 80 1.26 -3.53 -31.07
C LYS A 80 0.44 -4.55 -30.28
N PRO A 81 0.25 -5.79 -30.77
CA PRO A 81 -0.43 -6.82 -30.00
C PRO A 81 0.37 -7.10 -28.73
N VAL A 82 -0.21 -6.76 -27.59
CA VAL A 82 0.37 -7.12 -26.30
C VAL A 82 -0.02 -8.56 -26.01
N THR A 83 0.96 -9.44 -25.89
CA THR A 83 0.69 -10.84 -25.49
C THR A 83 -0.10 -10.89 -24.19
N ASP A 84 -1.02 -11.84 -24.07
CA ASP A 84 -1.87 -11.97 -22.87
C ASP A 84 -1.07 -12.05 -21.58
N ARG A 85 0.12 -12.67 -21.62
CA ARG A 85 1.06 -12.73 -20.50
C ARG A 85 1.50 -11.34 -20.04
N LYS A 86 1.83 -10.44 -20.97
CA LYS A 86 2.26 -9.07 -20.67
C LYS A 86 1.10 -8.19 -20.20
N ARG A 87 -0.12 -8.43 -20.71
CA ARG A 87 -1.35 -7.79 -20.20
C ARG A 87 -1.62 -8.19 -18.74
N LYS A 88 -1.69 -9.49 -18.45
CA LYS A 88 -1.89 -10.03 -17.10
C LYS A 88 -0.83 -9.52 -16.10
N TYR A 89 0.43 -9.44 -16.51
CA TYR A 89 1.49 -8.89 -15.65
C TYR A 89 1.25 -7.41 -15.29
N ARG A 90 0.81 -6.58 -16.25
CA ARG A 90 0.53 -5.16 -15.99
C ARG A 90 -0.67 -4.98 -15.08
N ASP A 91 -1.71 -5.78 -15.26
CA ASP A 91 -2.92 -5.73 -14.43
C ASP A 91 -2.58 -6.20 -13.00
N ASN A 92 -1.88 -7.33 -12.84
CA ASN A 92 -1.39 -7.78 -11.53
C ASN A 92 -0.50 -6.76 -10.83
N LYS A 93 0.35 -6.02 -11.58
CA LYS A 93 1.18 -4.95 -11.01
C LYS A 93 0.32 -3.80 -10.49
N ARG A 94 -0.67 -3.36 -11.27
CA ARG A 94 -1.62 -2.29 -10.87
C ARG A 94 -2.42 -2.70 -9.64
N ASP A 95 -2.89 -3.93 -9.58
CA ASP A 95 -3.68 -4.43 -8.45
C ASP A 95 -2.83 -4.55 -7.17
N ARG A 96 -1.57 -5.01 -7.29
CA ARG A 96 -0.61 -4.97 -6.16
C ARG A 96 -0.35 -3.56 -5.66
N GLU A 97 -0.21 -2.58 -6.55
CA GLU A 97 0.00 -1.17 -6.15
C GLU A 97 -1.24 -0.59 -5.47
N LYS A 98 -2.45 -0.88 -5.96
CA LYS A 98 -3.71 -0.48 -5.31
C LYS A 98 -3.86 -1.13 -3.93
N ALA A 99 -3.62 -2.44 -3.82
CA ALA A 99 -3.68 -3.15 -2.55
C ALA A 99 -2.67 -2.59 -1.52
N LYS A 100 -1.46 -2.22 -1.96
CA LYS A 100 -0.49 -1.54 -1.10
C LYS A 100 -0.96 -0.17 -0.61
N LYS A 101 -1.67 0.59 -1.46
CA LYS A 101 -2.25 1.88 -1.05
C LYS A 101 -3.40 1.70 -0.06
N GLN A 102 -4.28 0.73 -0.31
CA GLN A 102 -5.38 0.38 0.58
C GLN A 102 -4.86 0.01 1.97
N ARG A 103 -3.91 -0.93 2.06
CA ARG A 103 -3.29 -1.33 3.33
C ARG A 103 -2.65 -0.18 4.09
N LYS A 104 -2.06 0.79 3.40
CA LYS A 104 -1.49 1.98 4.07
C LYS A 104 -2.56 2.92 4.62
N LEU A 105 -3.73 2.94 4.00
CA LEU A 105 -4.89 3.68 4.49
C LEU A 105 -5.50 2.96 5.70
N ASP A 106 -5.68 1.64 5.60
CA ASP A 106 -6.25 0.79 6.66
C ASP A 106 -5.34 0.76 7.90
N ASN A 107 -4.01 0.63 7.73
CA ASN A 107 -3.06 0.71 8.84
C ASN A 107 -3.01 2.12 9.48
N ARG A 108 -3.61 3.13 8.85
CA ARG A 108 -3.72 4.48 9.42
C ARG A 108 -4.98 4.63 10.28
N THR A 109 -5.93 3.70 10.18
CA THR A 109 -7.14 3.62 11.01
C THR A 109 -7.03 2.64 12.18
N ASP A 110 -5.88 1.98 12.37
CA ASP A 110 -5.52 1.32 13.63
C ASP A 110 -5.15 2.39 14.68
N ASP A 111 -6.12 3.27 14.98
CA ASP A 111 -6.00 4.35 15.96
C ASP A 111 -6.07 3.76 17.38
N TRP A 112 -4.92 3.28 17.86
CA TRP A 112 -4.71 3.05 19.30
C TRP A 112 -4.89 4.33 20.13
N GLY A 113 -4.97 5.50 19.48
CA GLY A 113 -5.16 6.80 20.13
C GLY A 113 -6.56 7.06 20.70
N SER A 114 -7.59 6.33 20.26
CA SER A 114 -8.94 6.42 20.84
C SER A 114 -9.32 5.21 21.71
N LEU A 115 -8.44 4.21 21.82
CA LEU A 115 -8.65 3.06 22.68
C LEU A 115 -8.34 3.44 24.14
N GLN A 116 -9.34 3.98 24.83
CA GLN A 116 -9.28 4.13 26.28
C GLN A 116 -9.87 2.89 26.93
N ASP A 117 -9.03 2.12 27.61
CA ASP A 117 -9.43 0.97 28.40
C ASP A 117 -9.79 1.46 29.80
N GLU A 118 -11.08 1.58 30.10
CA GLU A 118 -11.58 2.03 31.41
C GLU A 118 -11.51 0.89 32.42
N VAL A 119 -10.29 0.53 32.86
CA VAL A 119 -10.07 -0.49 33.88
C VAL A 119 -10.24 0.14 35.28
N LYS A 120 -11.17 -0.38 36.09
CA LYS A 120 -11.39 0.13 37.45
C LYS A 120 -10.25 -0.29 38.38
N PHE A 121 -9.86 0.58 39.30
CA PHE A 121 -8.80 0.30 40.27
C PHE A 121 -9.21 -0.90 41.15
N GLY A 122 -8.49 -2.02 41.04
CA GLY A 122 -8.79 -3.29 41.71
C GLY A 122 -9.29 -4.41 40.78
N GLU A 123 -9.55 -4.12 39.51
CA GLU A 123 -9.83 -5.13 38.51
C GLU A 123 -8.50 -5.76 38.04
N VAL A 124 -8.17 -6.92 38.58
CA VAL A 124 -7.07 -7.74 38.08
C VAL A 124 -7.52 -8.31 36.74
N ALA A 125 -6.88 -7.89 35.65
CA ALA A 125 -7.13 -8.45 34.32
C ALA A 125 -7.14 -9.99 34.43
N ASN A 126 -8.24 -10.62 34.00
CA ASN A 126 -8.33 -12.07 34.00
C ASN A 126 -7.10 -12.63 33.29
N ALA A 127 -6.30 -13.42 34.02
CA ALA A 127 -5.18 -14.10 33.42
C ALA A 127 -5.70 -14.87 32.20
N PRO A 128 -4.99 -14.84 31.06
CA PRO A 128 -5.41 -15.57 29.88
C PRO A 128 -5.65 -17.04 30.28
N PRO A 129 -6.72 -17.68 29.77
CA PRO A 129 -7.05 -19.04 30.17
C PRO A 129 -5.86 -19.95 29.86
N ASN A 130 -5.38 -20.67 30.87
CA ASN A 130 -4.34 -21.66 30.68
C ASN A 130 -4.94 -22.87 29.94
N LEU A 131 -4.65 -22.99 28.64
CA LEU A 131 -5.02 -24.15 27.84
C LEU A 131 -4.15 -25.35 28.25
N SER A 132 -4.48 -26.00 29.37
CA SER A 132 -3.86 -27.25 29.82
C SER A 132 -4.46 -28.50 29.16
N ALA A 133 -5.58 -28.33 28.46
CA ALA A 133 -6.27 -29.43 27.79
C ALA A 133 -5.51 -29.86 26.54
N ILE A 134 -4.74 -30.95 26.67
CA ILE A 134 -4.20 -31.66 25.52
C ILE A 134 -5.41 -32.19 24.71
N PRO A 135 -5.53 -31.85 23.41
CA PRO A 135 -6.66 -32.31 22.60
C PRO A 135 -6.71 -33.86 22.61
N LYS A 136 -7.84 -34.42 23.04
CA LYS A 136 -8.04 -35.88 23.04
C LYS A 136 -8.11 -36.38 21.59
N ALA A 137 -7.00 -36.87 21.08
CA ALA A 137 -6.97 -37.58 19.80
C ALA A 137 -7.87 -38.83 19.88
N ARG A 138 -8.86 -38.94 18.98
CA ARG A 138 -9.69 -40.13 18.81
C ARG A 138 -9.13 -40.98 17.66
N GLY A 139 -9.08 -42.30 17.85
CA GLY A 139 -8.64 -43.26 16.84
C GLY A 139 -7.11 -43.32 16.63
N ALA A 140 -6.70 -43.73 15.43
CA ALA A 140 -5.30 -44.03 15.06
C ALA A 140 -4.32 -42.84 15.23
N ALA A 141 -4.82 -41.60 15.31
CA ALA A 141 -4.02 -40.40 15.49
C ALA A 141 -3.43 -40.23 16.91
N LYS A 142 -3.83 -41.05 17.89
CA LYS A 142 -3.36 -40.93 19.29
C LYS A 142 -1.87 -41.27 19.45
N LYS A 143 -1.35 -42.26 18.71
CA LYS A 143 0.06 -42.66 18.79
C LYS A 143 0.98 -41.58 18.19
N ALA A 144 0.63 -41.08 17.01
CA ALA A 144 1.38 -40.04 16.32
C ALA A 144 1.44 -38.69 17.08
N LEU A 145 0.38 -38.32 17.82
CA LEU A 145 0.38 -37.08 18.61
C LEU A 145 1.30 -37.17 19.84
N VAL A 146 1.32 -38.34 20.50
CA VAL A 146 2.18 -38.58 21.67
C VAL A 146 3.65 -38.66 21.26
N GLU A 147 3.95 -39.29 20.13
CA GLU A 147 5.31 -39.36 19.58
C GLU A 147 5.84 -37.96 19.20
N LYS A 148 5.04 -37.14 18.48
CA LYS A 148 5.42 -35.76 18.14
C LYS A 148 5.61 -34.85 19.36
N SER A 149 4.78 -35.02 20.39
CA SER A 149 4.91 -34.31 21.66
C SER A 149 6.25 -34.65 22.36
N ASN A 150 6.58 -35.93 22.41
CA ASN A 150 7.83 -36.41 23.02
C ASN A 150 9.07 -36.03 22.20
N GLU A 151 8.98 -35.98 20.88
CA GLU A 151 10.04 -35.48 20.00
C GLU A 151 10.28 -33.98 20.19
N ALA A 152 9.21 -33.17 20.29
CA ALA A 152 9.33 -31.74 20.56
C ALA A 152 9.97 -31.44 21.93
N MET A 153 9.68 -32.25 22.94
CA MET A 153 10.32 -32.14 24.26
C MET A 153 11.79 -32.58 24.25
N LYS A 154 12.17 -33.49 23.33
CA LYS A 154 13.57 -33.91 23.12
C LYS A 154 14.36 -32.88 22.31
N SER A 155 13.75 -32.22 21.32
CA SER A 155 14.41 -31.17 20.54
C SER A 155 14.68 -29.91 21.37
N LEU A 156 13.77 -29.52 22.28
CA LEU A 156 14.01 -28.39 23.19
C LEU A 156 15.20 -28.60 24.15
N LYS A 157 15.59 -29.85 24.44
CA LYS A 157 16.76 -30.17 25.28
C LYS A 157 18.06 -30.27 24.48
N LYS A 158 18.02 -30.11 23.15
CA LYS A 158 19.15 -30.43 22.27
C LYS A 158 19.47 -29.32 21.27
N ASP A 159 19.31 -28.05 21.62
CA ASP A 159 19.79 -26.94 20.80
C ASP A 159 21.02 -26.26 21.43
N GLY A 160 22.12 -27.02 21.43
CA GLY A 160 23.47 -26.46 21.31
C GLY A 160 23.96 -26.75 19.90
N TYR A 161 23.41 -26.03 18.91
CA TYR A 161 23.80 -26.15 17.50
C TYR A 161 25.25 -25.68 17.33
N GLN A 162 26.21 -26.60 17.41
CA GLN A 162 27.60 -26.36 17.00
C GLN A 162 27.66 -26.45 15.47
N SER A 163 27.30 -25.34 14.81
CA SER A 163 27.65 -25.12 13.42
C SER A 163 29.14 -24.77 13.34
N GLU A 164 29.86 -25.33 12.38
CA GLU A 164 31.21 -24.94 11.95
C GLU A 164 31.22 -23.52 11.33
N GLU A 165 30.65 -22.54 12.01
CA GLU A 165 30.78 -21.14 11.60
C GLU A 165 32.20 -20.68 11.95
N ASP A 166 32.91 -20.14 10.94
CA ASP A 166 34.17 -19.44 11.10
C ASP A 166 34.18 -18.62 12.39
N GLU A 167 35.24 -18.73 13.20
CA GLU A 167 35.34 -18.02 14.49
C GLU A 167 35.06 -16.51 14.34
N ASN A 168 35.40 -15.96 13.18
CA ASN A 168 35.15 -14.58 12.80
C ASN A 168 33.64 -14.24 12.73
N MET A 169 32.82 -15.13 12.15
CA MET A 169 31.35 -14.97 12.09
C MET A 169 30.70 -15.14 13.47
N LYS A 170 31.26 -16.01 14.30
CA LYS A 170 30.80 -16.20 15.69
C LYS A 170 31.06 -14.95 16.53
N GLN A 171 32.24 -14.35 16.39
CA GLN A 171 32.59 -13.08 17.06
C GLN A 171 31.73 -11.91 16.56
N LEU A 172 31.46 -11.82 15.25
CA LEU A 172 30.56 -10.82 14.67
C LEU A 172 29.12 -10.95 15.15
N LYS A 173 28.58 -12.18 15.23
CA LYS A 173 27.23 -12.40 15.79
C LYS A 173 27.18 -12.11 17.29
N ALA A 174 28.25 -12.44 18.02
CA ALA A 174 28.36 -12.13 19.44
C ALA A 174 28.44 -10.61 19.69
N SER A 175 29.15 -9.85 18.86
CA SER A 175 29.23 -8.38 18.99
C SER A 175 27.90 -7.70 18.67
N HIS A 176 27.15 -8.17 17.66
CA HIS A 176 25.80 -7.68 17.35
C HIS A 176 24.74 -7.96 18.43
N LYS A 177 24.96 -8.95 19.30
CA LYS A 177 24.06 -9.28 20.41
C LYS A 177 24.38 -8.54 21.71
N ARG A 178 25.47 -7.77 21.78
CA ARG A 178 25.81 -7.03 23.01
C ARG A 178 24.82 -5.89 23.20
N LYS A 179 24.21 -5.83 24.39
CA LYS A 179 23.39 -4.69 24.81
C LYS A 179 24.25 -3.43 24.82
N LEU A 180 23.69 -2.29 24.41
CA LEU A 180 24.38 -0.98 24.43
C LEU A 180 24.96 -0.65 25.81
N ASP A 181 24.27 -1.09 26.86
CA ASP A 181 24.67 -0.91 28.25
C ASP A 181 26.01 -1.58 28.59
N ASN A 182 26.36 -2.65 27.87
CA ASN A 182 27.59 -3.44 28.07
C ASN A 182 28.74 -3.00 27.16
N LEU A 183 28.59 -1.91 26.38
CA LEU A 183 29.65 -1.35 25.55
C LEU A 183 30.43 -0.27 26.31
N SER A 184 31.71 -0.13 25.98
CA SER A 184 32.53 1.00 26.45
C SER A 184 31.92 2.34 26.04
N LEU A 185 32.09 3.37 26.88
CA LEU A 185 31.62 4.74 26.64
C LEU A 185 32.07 5.27 25.27
N ALA A 186 33.30 4.97 24.86
CA ALA A 186 33.82 5.40 23.56
C ALA A 186 33.06 4.74 22.40
N SER A 187 32.81 3.43 22.47
CA SER A 187 32.05 2.68 21.47
C SER A 187 30.58 3.13 21.42
N ARG A 188 29.98 3.42 22.58
CA ARG A 188 28.61 3.95 22.64
C ARG A 188 28.49 5.30 21.94
N LYS A 189 29.41 6.23 22.22
CA LYS A 189 29.48 7.53 21.53
C LYS A 189 29.66 7.39 20.01
N ALA A 190 30.47 6.43 19.56
CA ALA A 190 30.64 6.18 18.13
C ALA A 190 29.32 5.74 17.46
N LEU A 191 28.60 4.80 18.07
CA LEU A 191 27.31 4.32 17.58
C LEU A 191 26.23 5.42 17.59
N ASP A 192 26.21 6.26 18.63
CA ASP A 192 25.27 7.38 18.71
C ASP A 192 25.56 8.44 17.63
N ASN A 193 26.84 8.77 17.38
CA ASN A 193 27.24 9.65 16.29
C ASN A 193 26.83 9.10 14.91
N GLU A 194 26.98 7.78 14.69
CA GLU A 194 26.54 7.13 13.46
C GLU A 194 25.01 7.18 13.30
N ARG A 195 24.27 6.94 14.38
CA ARG A 195 22.80 7.06 14.40
C ARG A 195 22.35 8.47 14.06
N GLU A 196 22.96 9.49 14.65
CA GLU A 196 22.65 10.89 14.35
C GLU A 196 22.93 11.24 12.89
N ARG A 197 24.06 10.80 12.34
CA ARG A 197 24.39 10.97 10.91
C ARG A 197 23.34 10.30 10.02
N ALA A 198 22.95 9.07 10.32
CA ALA A 198 21.94 8.33 9.56
C ALA A 198 20.57 9.02 9.62
N ILE A 199 20.16 9.49 10.81
CA ILE A 199 18.91 10.24 11.00
C ILE A 199 18.93 11.54 10.19
N LYS A 200 20.04 12.28 10.23
CA LYS A 200 20.20 13.55 9.48
C LYS A 200 20.08 13.32 7.97
N LEU A 201 20.78 12.32 7.44
CA LEU A 201 20.69 11.95 6.02
C LEU A 201 19.28 11.54 5.63
N TYR A 202 18.61 10.74 6.47
CA TYR A 202 17.23 10.34 6.22
C TYR A 202 16.28 11.55 6.22
N ARG A 203 16.40 12.46 7.19
CA ARG A 203 15.61 13.69 7.26
C ARG A 203 15.82 14.57 6.03
N MET A 204 17.06 14.77 5.60
CA MET A 204 17.38 15.50 4.37
C MET A 204 16.74 14.86 3.13
N LYS A 205 16.92 13.54 2.95
CA LYS A 205 16.34 12.80 1.83
C LYS A 205 14.80 12.85 1.83
N LYS A 206 14.20 12.80 3.02
CA LYS A 206 12.74 12.93 3.19
C LYS A 206 12.28 14.34 2.83
N ALA A 207 12.99 15.38 3.28
CA ALA A 207 12.70 16.76 2.93
C ALA A 207 12.81 17.01 1.41
N GLN A 208 13.85 16.48 0.76
CA GLN A 208 13.98 16.52 -0.70
C GLN A 208 12.79 15.86 -1.39
N LYS A 209 12.41 14.65 -0.98
CA LYS A 209 11.23 13.97 -1.53
C LYS A 209 9.93 14.76 -1.35
N MET A 210 9.76 15.44 -0.21
CA MET A 210 8.59 16.28 0.04
C MET A 210 8.56 17.50 -0.88
N LYS A 211 9.72 18.14 -1.11
CA LYS A 211 9.89 19.22 -2.10
C LYS A 211 9.57 18.75 -3.52
N ASP A 212 10.13 17.60 -3.94
CA ASP A 212 9.87 17.01 -5.26
C ASP A 212 8.38 16.66 -5.46
N SER A 213 7.70 16.29 -4.38
CA SER A 213 6.27 15.98 -4.42
C SER A 213 5.34 17.20 -4.32
N GLY A 214 5.89 18.42 -4.23
CA GLY A 214 5.12 19.66 -4.11
C GLY A 214 4.37 19.82 -2.79
N LEU A 215 4.71 19.01 -1.78
CA LEU A 215 4.09 18.98 -0.46
C LEU A 215 5.04 19.64 0.56
N THR A 216 5.28 20.94 0.43
CA THR A 216 5.96 21.70 1.48
C THR A 216 4.91 22.25 2.46
N PRO A 217 5.09 22.09 3.78
CA PRO A 217 4.31 22.87 4.73
C PRO A 217 4.58 24.35 4.45
N ILE A 218 3.51 25.12 4.24
CA ILE A 218 3.56 26.58 4.26
C ILE A 218 3.95 26.95 5.70
N HIS A 219 5.04 27.70 5.83
CA HIS A 219 5.51 28.21 7.12
C HIS A 219 4.56 29.27 7.68
#